data_AF-M7B631-F1
#
_entry.id   AF-M7B631-F1
#
_cell.length_a   1.000
_cell.length_b   1.000
_cell.length_c   1.000
_cell.angle_alpha   90.00
_cell.angle_beta   90.00
_cell.angle_gamma   90.00
#
_symmetry.space_group_name_H-M   'P 1'
#
loop_
_entity.id
_entity.type
_entity.pdbx_description
1 polymer ?
#
loop_
_entity_poly.entity_id
_entity_poly.type
_entity_poly.pdbx_seq_one_letter_code
_entity_poly.pdbx_strand_id
1 'polypeptide(L)'
;MEFAQKLSDESQFHWVFPVEIIQQQRDQPSQIDRYLVCGENYRVLHDAVGKAVTECKMKGVAEAQKPCNSSASAQAVHLLLAIFRELTALYGCRNTSLHPKKEQCDAMNKFIQRSKALDSPALKQFAASLVTNSLPSLTVSPQHFSPSGALIEIVVHAAALLLCGQKRVLEPLRSLAFSPATMQCSFLPTMPEDLMVQAVNWEGMKHIR
;
A
#
# COMPACT_ATOMS: atom_id res chain seq x y z
N MET A 1 10.92 -11.42 -10.11
CA MET A 1 11.32 -10.29 -10.96
C MET A 1 12.24 -9.35 -10.20
N GLU A 2 11.81 -8.76 -9.08
CA GLU A 2 12.63 -7.82 -8.28
C GLU A 2 13.99 -8.39 -7.84
N PHE A 3 14.05 -9.66 -7.43
CA PHE A 3 15.32 -10.32 -7.10
C PHE A 3 16.30 -10.36 -8.30
N ALA A 4 15.80 -10.64 -9.51
CA ALA A 4 16.64 -10.64 -10.70
C ALA A 4 17.12 -9.22 -11.07
N GLN A 5 16.27 -8.21 -10.89
CA GLN A 5 16.66 -6.80 -11.07
C GLN A 5 17.77 -6.39 -10.10
N LYS A 6 17.70 -6.84 -8.84
CA LYS A 6 18.77 -6.63 -7.87
C LYS A 6 20.10 -7.25 -8.32
N LEU A 7 20.07 -8.46 -8.87
CA LEU A 7 21.28 -9.08 -9.42
C LEU A 7 21.84 -8.29 -10.60
N SER A 8 20.99 -7.65 -11.42
CA SER A 8 21.44 -6.83 -12.54
C SER A 8 22.17 -5.54 -12.12
N ASP A 9 22.00 -5.09 -10.87
CA ASP A 9 22.75 -3.97 -10.29
C ASP A 9 24.13 -4.38 -9.75
N GLU A 10 24.33 -5.66 -9.48
CA GLU A 10 25.54 -6.17 -8.87
C GLU A 10 26.54 -6.58 -9.96
N SER A 11 27.69 -5.91 -9.99
CA SER A 11 28.72 -6.11 -11.03
C SER A 11 29.20 -7.56 -11.15
N GLN A 12 29.21 -8.31 -10.05
CA GLN A 12 29.55 -9.73 -9.99
C GLN A 12 28.56 -10.64 -10.75
N PHE A 13 27.33 -10.19 -10.99
CA PHE A 13 26.28 -10.95 -11.66
C PHE A 13 25.92 -10.40 -13.06
N HIS A 14 26.61 -9.37 -13.55
CA HIS A 14 26.37 -8.81 -14.88
C HIS A 14 26.49 -9.83 -16.02
N TRP A 15 27.30 -10.87 -15.86
CA TRP A 15 27.45 -11.93 -16.88
C TRP A 15 26.15 -12.72 -17.15
N VAL A 16 25.19 -12.68 -16.22
CA VAL A 16 23.89 -13.36 -16.34
C VAL A 16 22.93 -12.57 -17.25
N PHE A 17 23.16 -11.27 -17.47
CA PHE A 17 22.25 -10.38 -18.16
C PHE A 17 22.86 -9.81 -19.45
N PRO A 18 22.08 -9.68 -20.54
CA PRO A 18 22.48 -8.89 -21.69
C PRO A 18 22.82 -7.44 -21.30
N VAL A 19 23.81 -6.87 -21.98
CA VAL A 19 24.34 -5.52 -21.68
C VAL A 19 23.25 -4.45 -21.82
N GLU A 20 22.34 -4.64 -22.77
CA GLU A 20 21.21 -3.75 -23.03
C GLU A 20 20.25 -3.69 -21.84
N ILE A 21 20.00 -4.83 -21.18
CA ILE A 21 19.11 -4.92 -20.02
C ILE A 21 19.76 -4.24 -18.80
N ILE A 22 21.07 -4.39 -18.62
CA ILE A 22 21.81 -3.74 -17.53
C ILE A 22 21.77 -2.22 -17.68
N GLN A 23 21.86 -1.70 -18.91
CA GLN A 23 21.74 -0.26 -19.17
C GLN A 23 20.33 0.25 -18.87
N GLN A 24 19.29 -0.43 -19.37
CA GLN A 24 17.89 -0.03 -19.14
C GLN A 24 17.48 -0.07 -17.65
N GLN A 25 17.93 -1.09 -16.91
CA GLN A 25 17.59 -1.23 -15.48
C GLN A 25 18.15 -0.11 -14.60
N ARG A 26 19.34 0.43 -14.93
CA ARG A 26 19.95 1.54 -14.17
C ARG A 26 19.13 2.82 -14.26
N ASP A 27 18.54 3.08 -15.42
CA ASP A 27 17.81 4.33 -15.66
C ASP A 27 16.41 4.28 -15.07
N GLN A 28 15.72 3.13 -15.16
CA GLN A 28 14.37 2.94 -14.61
C GLN A 28 14.12 1.49 -14.16
N PRO A 29 14.20 1.19 -12.85
CA PRO A 29 13.76 -0.11 -12.35
C PRO A 29 12.23 -0.21 -12.49
N SER A 30 11.75 -1.10 -13.35
CA SER A 30 10.32 -1.35 -13.52
C SER A 30 9.77 -2.07 -12.29
N GLN A 31 9.08 -1.35 -11.39
CA GLN A 31 8.40 -1.96 -10.27
C GLN A 31 7.07 -2.57 -10.74
N ILE A 32 6.72 -3.76 -10.28
CA ILE A 32 5.41 -4.35 -10.55
C ILE A 32 4.36 -3.59 -9.74
N ASP A 33 3.27 -3.19 -10.38
CA ASP A 33 2.12 -2.66 -9.65
C ASP A 33 1.20 -3.81 -9.23
N ARG A 34 1.25 -4.16 -7.94
CA ARG A 34 0.44 -5.24 -7.35
C ARG A 34 -1.01 -4.81 -7.09
N TYR A 35 -1.30 -3.52 -7.09
CA TYR A 35 -2.64 -3.01 -6.83
C TYR A 35 -3.56 -3.08 -8.05
N LEU A 36 -3.03 -3.45 -9.23
CA LEU A 36 -3.85 -3.78 -10.41
C LEU A 36 -4.88 -4.89 -10.14
N VAL A 37 -4.72 -5.67 -9.06
CA VAL A 37 -5.74 -6.60 -8.54
C VAL A 37 -7.08 -5.90 -8.22
N CYS A 38 -7.07 -4.60 -7.92
CA CYS A 38 -8.26 -3.79 -7.69
C CYS A 38 -9.08 -3.51 -8.98
N GLY A 39 -8.54 -3.88 -10.14
CA GLY A 39 -9.22 -3.83 -11.43
C GLY A 39 -9.23 -2.45 -12.09
N GLU A 40 -10.08 -2.31 -13.10
CA GLU A 40 -10.06 -1.17 -14.02
C GLU A 40 -10.26 0.19 -13.34
N ASN A 41 -11.15 0.24 -12.35
CA ASN A 41 -11.44 1.46 -11.60
C ASN A 41 -10.21 2.00 -10.87
N TYR A 42 -9.33 1.11 -10.39
CA TYR A 42 -8.06 1.52 -9.82
C TYR A 42 -7.12 2.00 -10.92
N ARG A 43 -6.99 1.25 -12.02
CA ARG A 43 -6.10 1.59 -13.15
C ARG A 43 -6.39 2.99 -13.71
N VAL A 44 -7.66 3.31 -14.00
CA VAL A 44 -8.06 4.63 -14.53
C VAL A 44 -7.71 5.75 -13.55
N LEU A 45 -7.92 5.52 -12.25
CA LEU A 45 -7.59 6.51 -11.23
C LEU A 45 -6.08 6.67 -11.04
N HIS A 46 -5.34 5.56 -11.07
CA HIS A 46 -3.89 5.52 -11.01
C HIS A 46 -3.27 6.34 -12.15
N ASP A 47 -3.69 6.09 -13.39
CA ASP A 47 -3.20 6.80 -14.57
C ASP A 47 -3.53 8.31 -14.50
N ALA A 48 -4.72 8.64 -13.99
CA ALA A 48 -5.11 10.04 -13.77
C ALA A 48 -4.26 10.73 -12.69
N VAL A 49 -3.89 10.02 -11.63
CA VAL A 49 -3.00 10.53 -10.58
C VAL A 49 -1.58 10.73 -11.12
N GLY A 50 -1.02 9.76 -11.85
CA GLY A 50 0.32 9.89 -12.45
C GLY A 50 0.42 11.06 -13.42
N LYS A 51 -0.60 11.23 -14.28
CA LYS A 51 -0.71 12.40 -15.15
C LYS A 51 -0.81 13.70 -14.35
N ALA A 52 -1.64 13.74 -13.32
CA ALA A 52 -1.85 14.93 -12.50
C ALA A 52 -0.61 15.33 -11.70
N VAL A 53 0.18 14.36 -11.22
CA VAL A 53 1.45 14.59 -10.55
C VAL A 53 2.49 15.13 -11.54
N THR A 54 2.55 14.58 -12.75
CA THR A 54 3.46 15.05 -13.81
C THR A 54 3.14 16.48 -14.25
N GLU A 55 1.85 16.81 -14.41
CA GLU A 55 1.40 18.11 -14.91
C GLU A 55 1.10 19.15 -13.80
N CYS A 56 1.21 18.77 -12.52
CA CYS A 56 0.74 19.55 -11.36
C CYS A 56 -0.74 19.98 -11.44
N LYS A 57 -1.59 19.21 -12.15
CA LYS A 57 -3.00 19.54 -12.43
C LYS A 57 -3.95 18.44 -11.94
N MET A 58 -4.62 18.70 -10.83
CA MET A 58 -5.48 17.71 -10.14
C MET A 58 -6.92 17.59 -10.72
N LYS A 59 -7.23 18.31 -11.81
CA LYS A 59 -8.57 18.28 -12.44
C LYS A 59 -8.91 16.88 -12.98
N GLY A 60 -7.95 16.22 -13.61
CA GLY A 60 -8.14 14.87 -14.18
C GLY A 60 -8.42 13.80 -13.12
N VAL A 61 -7.86 13.93 -11.92
CA VAL A 61 -8.13 13.00 -10.80
C VAL A 61 -9.60 13.09 -10.37
N ALA A 62 -10.12 14.32 -10.22
CA ALA A 62 -11.51 14.53 -9.86
C ALA A 62 -12.47 14.02 -10.95
N GLU A 63 -12.07 14.08 -12.23
CA GLU A 63 -12.85 13.55 -13.34
C GLU A 63 -12.83 12.02 -13.37
N ALA A 64 -11.69 11.39 -13.13
CA ALA A 64 -11.55 9.93 -13.04
C ALA A 64 -12.38 9.32 -11.89
N GLN A 65 -12.66 10.09 -10.83
CA GLN A 65 -13.51 9.65 -9.72
C GLN A 65 -15.02 9.71 -10.02
N LYS A 66 -15.47 10.58 -10.92
CA LYS A 66 -16.91 10.79 -11.22
C LYS A 66 -17.63 9.60 -11.88
N PRO A 67 -17.05 8.89 -12.87
CA PRO A 67 -17.74 7.81 -13.57
C PRO A 67 -17.68 6.46 -12.82
N CYS A 68 -17.02 6.41 -11.66
CA CYS A 68 -16.73 5.16 -10.98
C CYS A 68 -17.96 4.66 -10.19
N ASN A 69 -18.57 3.56 -10.64
CA ASN A 69 -19.72 2.88 -10.00
C ASN A 69 -19.40 2.24 -8.63
N SER A 70 -18.21 2.48 -8.06
CA SER A 70 -17.78 1.86 -6.81
C SER A 70 -18.25 2.66 -5.58
N SER A 71 -18.28 2.01 -4.41
CA SER A 71 -18.62 2.68 -3.15
C SER A 71 -17.61 3.78 -2.82
N ALA A 72 -18.03 4.81 -2.05
CA ALA A 72 -17.14 5.88 -1.59
C ALA A 72 -15.88 5.33 -0.89
N SER A 73 -16.04 4.26 -0.11
CA SER A 73 -14.93 3.54 0.53
C SER A 73 -13.94 2.93 -0.46
N ALA A 74 -14.42 2.32 -1.55
CA ALA A 74 -13.55 1.76 -2.59
C ALA A 74 -12.81 2.86 -3.36
N GLN A 75 -13.49 3.98 -3.66
CA GLN A 75 -12.86 5.15 -4.27
C GLN A 75 -11.74 5.74 -3.39
N ALA A 76 -11.98 5.80 -2.07
CA ALA A 76 -10.98 6.25 -1.11
C ALA A 76 -9.76 5.32 -1.08
N VAL A 77 -9.97 4.00 -1.05
CA VAL A 77 -8.89 3.00 -1.11
C VAL A 77 -8.09 3.17 -2.39
N HIS A 78 -8.74 3.19 -3.56
CA HIS A 78 -8.04 3.33 -4.83
C HIS A 78 -7.22 4.63 -4.91
N LEU A 79 -7.75 5.74 -4.38
CA LEU A 79 -7.03 7.00 -4.33
C LEU A 79 -5.76 6.89 -3.46
N LEU A 80 -5.86 6.27 -2.28
CA LEU A 80 -4.72 6.08 -1.38
C LEU A 80 -3.64 5.19 -2.02
N LEU A 81 -4.05 4.09 -2.67
CA LEU A 81 -3.15 3.19 -3.37
C LEU A 81 -2.47 3.88 -4.57
N ALA A 82 -3.20 4.71 -5.31
CA ALA A 82 -2.67 5.48 -6.43
C ALA A 82 -1.67 6.54 -5.94
N ILE A 83 -1.96 7.25 -4.84
CA ILE A 83 -1.03 8.20 -4.22
C ILE A 83 0.25 7.49 -3.77
N PHE A 84 0.13 6.34 -3.10
CA PHE A 84 1.31 5.57 -2.71
C PHE A 84 2.15 5.19 -3.94
N ARG A 85 1.49 4.72 -5.00
CA ARG A 85 2.19 4.22 -6.18
C ARG A 85 2.86 5.30 -7.01
N GLU A 86 2.21 6.45 -7.18
CA GLU A 86 2.69 7.54 -8.03
C GLU A 86 3.57 8.56 -7.30
N LEU A 87 3.48 8.66 -5.98
CA LEU A 87 4.29 9.60 -5.20
C LEU A 87 5.21 8.89 -4.21
N THR A 88 4.68 8.04 -3.34
CA THR A 88 5.49 7.42 -2.28
C THR A 88 6.55 6.49 -2.86
N ALA A 89 6.23 5.73 -3.91
CA ALA A 89 7.18 4.81 -4.55
C ALA A 89 8.37 5.55 -5.20
N LEU A 90 8.19 6.79 -5.66
CA LEU A 90 9.26 7.59 -6.26
C LEU A 90 10.38 7.92 -5.27
N TYR A 91 10.10 7.99 -3.97
CA TYR A 91 11.15 8.13 -2.93
C TYR A 91 12.07 6.90 -2.84
N GLY A 92 11.62 5.76 -3.37
CA GLY A 92 12.44 4.57 -3.53
C GLY A 92 13.42 4.66 -4.70
N CYS A 93 13.24 5.58 -5.65
CA CYS A 93 14.19 5.68 -6.77
C CYS A 93 15.57 6.13 -6.26
N ARG A 94 16.63 5.45 -6.72
CA ARG A 94 18.02 5.88 -6.46
C ARG A 94 18.32 7.26 -7.04
N ASN A 95 17.70 7.56 -8.19
CA ASN A 95 17.79 8.86 -8.81
C ASN A 95 16.88 9.86 -8.08
N THR A 96 17.49 10.73 -7.27
CA THR A 96 16.80 11.77 -6.49
C THR A 96 16.12 12.83 -7.35
N SER A 97 16.49 12.97 -8.62
CA SER A 97 15.80 13.88 -9.55
C SER A 97 14.38 13.42 -9.89
N LEU A 98 14.09 12.12 -9.71
CA LEU A 98 12.76 11.53 -9.88
C LEU A 98 11.91 11.65 -8.61
N HIS A 99 12.48 12.09 -7.48
CA HIS A 99 11.71 12.24 -6.25
C HIS A 99 10.65 13.33 -6.42
N PRO A 100 9.49 13.20 -5.76
CA PRO A 100 8.43 14.19 -5.87
C PRO A 100 8.90 15.59 -5.50
N LYS A 101 8.69 16.54 -6.41
CA LYS A 101 9.01 17.95 -6.18
C LYS A 101 8.02 18.56 -5.19
N LYS A 102 8.47 19.58 -4.45
CA LYS A 102 7.63 20.30 -3.48
C LYS A 102 6.32 20.80 -4.11
N GLU A 103 6.36 21.32 -5.33
CA GLU A 103 5.16 21.78 -6.05
C GLU A 103 4.14 20.65 -6.28
N GLN A 104 4.61 19.44 -6.63
CA GLN A 104 3.75 18.27 -6.85
C GLN A 104 3.12 17.83 -5.52
N CYS A 105 3.90 17.77 -4.45
CA CYS A 105 3.41 17.43 -3.11
C CYS A 105 2.39 18.46 -2.61
N ASP A 106 2.65 19.76 -2.80
CA ASP A 106 1.74 20.84 -2.39
C ASP A 106 0.43 20.80 -3.19
N ALA A 107 0.49 20.54 -4.49
CA ALA A 107 -0.69 20.37 -5.33
C ALA A 107 -1.53 19.17 -4.88
N MET A 108 -0.88 18.04 -4.58
CA MET A 108 -1.58 16.83 -4.13
C MET A 108 -2.20 17.03 -2.74
N ASN A 109 -1.47 17.64 -1.80
CA ASN A 109 -2.00 17.96 -0.47
C ASN A 109 -3.21 18.91 -0.55
N LYS A 110 -3.17 19.93 -1.42
CA LYS A 110 -4.33 20.81 -1.66
C LYS A 110 -5.53 20.03 -2.21
N PHE A 111 -5.30 19.05 -3.08
CA PHE A 111 -6.36 18.17 -3.58
C PHE A 111 -6.92 17.26 -2.50
N ILE A 112 -6.07 16.60 -1.71
CA ILE A 112 -6.45 15.74 -0.57
C ILE A 112 -7.38 16.50 0.38
N GLN A 113 -7.09 17.76 0.70
CA GLN A 113 -7.93 18.57 1.59
C GLN A 113 -9.34 18.81 1.04
N ARG A 114 -9.49 18.91 -0.29
CA ARG A 114 -10.76 19.19 -0.99
C ARG A 114 -11.48 17.93 -1.47
N SER A 115 -10.82 16.77 -1.43
CA SER A 115 -11.36 15.52 -1.92
C SER A 115 -12.56 15.08 -1.09
N LYS A 116 -13.67 14.75 -1.77
CA LYS A 116 -14.87 14.17 -1.13
C LYS A 116 -14.72 12.69 -0.83
N ALA A 117 -13.81 12.00 -1.53
CA ALA A 117 -13.54 10.58 -1.30
C ALA A 117 -12.82 10.35 0.04
N LEU A 118 -12.09 11.34 0.55
CA LEU A 118 -11.41 11.31 1.85
C LEU A 118 -12.24 12.13 2.84
N ASP A 119 -13.28 11.53 3.39
CA ASP A 119 -14.26 12.19 4.26
C ASP A 119 -13.79 12.39 5.71
N SER A 120 -12.89 11.52 6.20
CA SER A 120 -12.35 11.56 7.55
C SER A 120 -11.02 12.34 7.66
N PRO A 121 -10.78 13.10 8.76
CA PRO A 121 -9.48 13.69 9.06
C PRO A 121 -8.34 12.66 9.09
N ALA A 122 -8.60 11.47 9.62
CA ALA A 122 -7.61 10.39 9.68
C ALA A 122 -7.19 9.92 8.28
N LEU A 123 -8.14 9.85 7.34
CA LEU A 123 -7.86 9.51 5.93
C LEU A 123 -7.02 10.58 5.24
N LYS A 124 -7.34 11.85 5.46
CA LYS A 124 -6.57 12.97 4.90
C LYS A 124 -5.16 13.02 5.48
N GLN A 125 -5.00 12.75 6.77
CA GLN A 125 -3.70 12.68 7.42
C GLN A 125 -2.88 11.51 6.87
N PHE A 126 -3.48 10.33 6.74
CA PHE A 126 -2.82 9.17 6.15
C PHE A 126 -2.37 9.44 4.71
N ALA A 127 -3.23 10.04 3.88
CA ALA A 127 -2.89 10.44 2.52
C ALA A 127 -1.73 11.46 2.49
N ALA A 128 -1.74 12.47 3.36
CA ALA A 128 -0.66 13.45 3.45
C ALA A 128 0.67 12.78 3.87
N SER A 129 0.63 11.83 4.80
CA SER A 129 1.81 11.05 5.20
C SER A 129 2.37 10.20 4.06
N LEU A 130 1.52 9.66 3.18
CA LEU A 130 1.95 8.98 1.96
C LEU A 130 2.67 9.95 1.02
N VAL A 131 2.08 11.13 0.76
CA VAL A 131 2.67 12.16 -0.12
C VAL A 131 4.06 12.58 0.34
N THR A 132 4.27 12.72 1.66
CA THR A 132 5.56 13.16 2.22
C THR A 132 6.47 12.00 2.62
N ASN A 133 6.09 10.74 2.35
CA ASN A 133 6.82 9.55 2.76
C ASN A 133 7.18 9.53 4.25
N SER A 134 6.26 9.99 5.10
CA SER A 134 6.48 10.22 6.54
C SER A 134 5.77 9.21 7.43
N LEU A 135 5.24 8.11 6.86
CA LEU A 135 4.68 7.01 7.64
C LEU A 135 5.80 6.29 8.42
N PRO A 136 5.78 6.29 9.76
CA PRO A 136 6.79 5.61 10.56
C PRO A 136 6.84 4.12 10.21
N SER A 137 8.04 3.56 10.14
CA SER A 137 8.30 2.14 9.80
C SER A 137 7.88 1.69 8.39
N LEU A 138 7.23 2.57 7.60
CA LEU A 138 6.81 2.33 6.22
C LEU A 138 7.45 3.32 5.24
N THR A 139 8.48 4.06 5.68
CA THR A 139 9.25 4.96 4.83
C THR A 139 9.89 4.17 3.69
N VAL A 140 9.51 4.54 2.47
CA VAL A 140 10.11 3.98 1.26
C VAL A 140 11.48 4.62 1.07
N SER A 141 12.53 3.81 0.90
CA SER A 141 13.88 4.30 0.62
C SER A 141 14.56 3.45 -0.45
N PRO A 142 15.58 3.98 -1.14
CA PRO A 142 16.28 3.27 -2.22
C PRO A 142 16.98 1.98 -1.79
N GLN A 143 17.19 1.77 -0.48
CA GLN A 143 17.83 0.58 0.07
C GLN A 143 16.85 -0.59 0.29
N HIS A 144 15.54 -0.40 0.10
CA HIS A 144 14.51 -1.39 0.46
C HIS A 144 13.92 -2.19 -0.72
N PHE A 145 14.55 -2.23 -1.89
CA PHE A 145 14.09 -3.08 -3.02
C PHE A 145 14.56 -4.54 -2.87
N SER A 146 13.98 -5.20 -1.87
CA SER A 146 14.09 -6.61 -1.43
C SER A 146 12.91 -6.83 -0.41
N PRO A 147 12.57 -8.02 0.14
CA PRO A 147 11.23 -8.39 0.70
C PRO A 147 10.39 -7.34 1.47
N SER A 148 11.05 -6.38 2.13
CA SER A 148 10.49 -5.15 2.69
C SER A 148 9.56 -4.37 1.75
N GLY A 149 9.84 -4.27 0.44
CA GLY A 149 9.01 -3.51 -0.50
C GLY A 149 7.58 -4.07 -0.64
N ALA A 150 7.47 -5.39 -0.85
CA ALA A 150 6.18 -6.07 -0.92
C ALA A 150 5.44 -6.01 0.43
N LEU A 151 6.16 -6.08 1.55
CA LEU A 151 5.58 -5.90 2.88
C LEU A 151 4.97 -4.51 3.04
N ILE A 152 5.68 -3.45 2.63
CA ILE A 152 5.17 -2.07 2.70
C ILE A 152 3.90 -1.95 1.85
N GLU A 153 3.89 -2.49 0.62
CA GLU A 153 2.69 -2.51 -0.23
C GLU A 153 1.51 -3.22 0.46
N ILE A 154 1.74 -4.38 1.07
CA ILE A 154 0.70 -5.12 1.81
C ILE A 154 0.18 -4.30 3.00
N VAL A 155 1.07 -3.69 3.78
CA VAL A 155 0.70 -2.91 4.97
C VAL A 155 -0.06 -1.65 4.58
N VAL A 156 0.37 -0.93 3.53
CA VAL A 156 -0.33 0.25 3.01
C VAL A 156 -1.71 -0.13 2.50
N HIS A 157 -1.82 -1.25 1.77
CA HIS A 157 -3.11 -1.76 1.31
C HIS A 157 -4.04 -2.15 2.47
N ALA A 158 -3.52 -2.87 3.47
CA ALA A 158 -4.27 -3.22 4.67
C ALA A 158 -4.72 -1.97 5.44
N ALA A 159 -3.84 -0.99 5.64
CA ALA A 159 -4.17 0.27 6.30
C ALA A 159 -5.26 1.05 5.55
N ALA A 160 -5.15 1.16 4.22
CA ALA A 160 -6.18 1.80 3.39
C ALA A 160 -7.54 1.10 3.53
N LEU A 161 -7.57 -0.24 3.48
CA LEU A 161 -8.79 -1.01 3.67
C LEU A 161 -9.38 -0.85 5.08
N LEU A 162 -8.56 -0.86 6.13
CA LEU A 162 -9.02 -0.73 7.51
C LEU A 162 -9.54 0.68 7.82
N LEU A 163 -8.93 1.73 7.24
CA LEU A 163 -9.37 3.11 7.41
C LEU A 163 -10.65 3.41 6.61
N CYS A 164 -10.77 2.90 5.38
CA CYS A 164 -11.91 3.19 4.50
C CYS A 164 -13.08 2.21 4.66
N GLY A 165 -12.82 0.99 5.15
CA GLY A 165 -13.82 -0.06 5.26
C GLY A 165 -14.94 0.30 6.24
N GLN A 166 -16.15 -0.22 6.03
CA GLN A 166 -17.27 -0.03 6.97
C GLN A 166 -17.86 -1.37 7.46
N LYS A 167 -17.23 -2.48 7.09
CA LYS A 167 -17.70 -3.81 7.47
C LYS A 167 -17.29 -4.12 8.91
N ARG A 168 -18.24 -4.61 9.72
CA ARG A 168 -18.00 -4.98 11.13
C ARG A 168 -16.90 -6.03 11.31
N VAL A 169 -16.72 -6.92 10.34
CA VAL A 169 -15.63 -7.94 10.38
C VAL A 169 -14.24 -7.31 10.42
N LEU A 170 -14.08 -6.06 9.98
CA LEU A 170 -12.81 -5.34 10.00
C LEU A 170 -12.56 -4.61 11.33
N GLU A 171 -13.56 -4.50 12.22
CA GLU A 171 -13.42 -3.75 13.48
C GLU A 171 -12.28 -4.29 14.36
N PRO A 172 -12.16 -5.60 14.64
CA PRO A 172 -11.06 -6.10 15.48
C PRO A 172 -9.68 -5.81 14.88
N LEU A 173 -9.55 -5.92 13.55
CA LEU A 173 -8.29 -5.63 12.85
C LEU A 173 -7.98 -4.13 12.83
N ARG A 174 -9.01 -3.28 12.72
CA ARG A 174 -8.88 -1.82 12.82
C ARG A 174 -8.42 -1.42 14.21
N SER A 175 -9.05 -1.96 15.26
CA SER A 175 -8.64 -1.71 16.64
C SER A 175 -7.20 -2.18 16.86
N LEU A 176 -6.83 -3.35 16.36
CA LEU A 176 -5.46 -3.85 16.46
C LEU A 176 -4.44 -2.92 15.75
N ALA A 177 -4.79 -2.38 14.59
CA ALA A 177 -3.90 -1.53 13.79
C ALA A 177 -3.77 -0.10 14.33
N PHE A 178 -4.88 0.53 14.75
CA PHE A 178 -4.92 1.97 15.07
C PHE A 178 -5.22 2.28 16.53
N SER A 179 -5.59 1.29 17.34
CA SER A 179 -5.92 1.46 18.76
C SER A 179 -5.52 0.22 19.58
N PRO A 180 -4.27 -0.27 19.50
CA PRO A 180 -3.88 -1.56 20.06
C PRO A 180 -4.12 -1.67 21.58
N ALA A 181 -4.16 -0.54 22.30
CA ALA A 181 -4.51 -0.49 23.72
C ALA A 181 -5.90 -1.06 24.02
N THR A 182 -6.87 -0.95 23.10
CA THR A 182 -8.23 -1.49 23.31
C THR A 182 -8.31 -3.01 23.11
N MET A 183 -7.24 -3.64 22.61
CA MET A 183 -7.20 -5.07 22.28
C MET A 183 -6.40 -5.92 23.28
N GLN A 184 -5.89 -5.34 24.37
CA GLN A 184 -4.97 -6.03 25.31
C GLN A 184 -5.51 -7.33 25.92
N CYS A 185 -6.83 -7.44 26.10
CA CYS A 185 -7.49 -8.65 26.63
C CYS A 185 -8.35 -9.36 25.58
N SER A 186 -8.01 -9.24 24.30
CA SER A 186 -8.74 -9.88 23.19
C SER A 186 -8.05 -11.14 22.71
N PHE A 187 -8.84 -12.15 22.33
CA PHE A 187 -8.32 -13.33 21.62
C PHE A 187 -8.00 -12.94 20.18
N LEU A 188 -6.73 -13.08 19.78
CA LEU A 188 -6.31 -12.79 18.42
C LEU A 188 -6.66 -13.95 17.47
N PRO A 189 -6.96 -13.68 16.19
CA PRO A 189 -7.10 -14.75 15.21
C PRO A 189 -5.83 -15.60 15.16
N THR A 190 -5.98 -16.91 14.95
CA THR A 190 -4.88 -17.89 14.91
C THR A 190 -4.09 -18.07 16.21
N MET A 191 -4.57 -17.52 17.33
CA MET A 191 -4.04 -17.87 18.65
C MET A 191 -4.41 -19.32 18.99
N PRO A 192 -3.49 -20.11 19.59
CA PRO A 192 -3.81 -21.48 20.00
C PRO A 192 -4.95 -21.47 21.01
N GLU A 193 -5.90 -22.39 20.83
CA GLU A 193 -7.00 -22.63 21.76
C GLU A 193 -6.66 -23.85 22.62
N ASP A 194 -6.86 -23.74 23.93
CA ASP A 194 -6.70 -24.87 24.83
C ASP A 194 -7.91 -25.81 24.69
N LEU A 195 -7.74 -26.86 23.89
CA LEU A 195 -8.74 -27.88 23.65
C LEU A 195 -8.72 -28.99 24.72
N MET A 196 -7.97 -28.84 25.83
CA MET A 196 -7.85 -29.91 26.85
C MET A 196 -9.20 -30.36 27.41
N VAL A 197 -10.16 -29.44 27.60
CA VAL A 197 -11.52 -29.80 28.05
C VAL A 197 -12.26 -30.65 27.02
N GLN A 198 -12.05 -30.39 25.72
CA GLN A 198 -12.64 -31.19 24.65
C GLN A 198 -11.94 -32.54 24.52
N ALA A 199 -10.62 -32.59 24.74
CA ALA A 199 -9.82 -33.80 24.72
C ALA A 199 -10.19 -34.76 25.88
N VAL A 200 -10.35 -34.24 27.11
CA VAL A 200 -10.73 -35.05 28.29
C VAL A 200 -12.15 -35.61 28.16
N ASN A 201 -13.05 -34.89 27.50
CA ASN A 201 -14.44 -35.30 27.31
C ASN A 201 -14.68 -36.06 25.99
N TRP A 202 -13.61 -36.37 25.24
CA TRP A 202 -13.72 -37.05 23.95
C TRP A 202 -14.29 -38.47 24.11
N GLU A 203 -15.36 -38.78 23.39
CA GLU A 203 -16.06 -40.08 23.52
C GLU A 203 -15.17 -41.28 23.17
N GLY A 204 -14.21 -41.11 22.27
CA GLY A 204 -13.22 -42.15 21.97
C GLY A 204 -12.30 -42.50 23.15
N MET A 205 -12.16 -41.64 24.16
CA MET A 205 -11.43 -41.96 25.40
C MET A 205 -12.30 -42.70 26.43
N LYS A 206 -13.63 -42.70 26.30
CA LYS A 206 -14.53 -43.42 27.22
C LYS A 206 -14.40 -44.94 27.10
N HIS A 207 -13.86 -45.45 25.99
CA HIS A 207 -13.66 -46.88 25.74
C HIS A 207 -12.26 -47.40 26.11
N ILE A 208 -11.38 -46.55 26.67
CA ILE A 208 -9.99 -46.90 27.02
C ILE A 208 -9.83 -47.13 28.55
N ARG A 209 -10.93 -47.15 29.32
CA ARG A 209 -10.90 -47.48 30.76
C ARG A 209 -11.20 -48.94 31.04
#